data_AF-A0ABD5WEP5-F1
#
_entry.id   AF-A0ABD5WEP5-F1
#
_cell.length_a   1.000
_cell.length_b   1.000
_cell.length_c   1.000
_cell.angle_alpha   90.00
_cell.angle_beta   90.00
_cell.angle_gamma   90.00
#
_symmetry.space_group_name_H-M   'P 1'
#
loop_
_entity.id
_entity.type
_entity.pdbx_description
1 polymer ?
#
loop_
_entity_poly.entity_id
_entity_poly.type
_entity_poly.pdbx_seq_one_letter_code
_entity_poly.pdbx_strand_id
1 'polypeptide(L)'
;MAQEPRILGTTDWIDEVRAVFPDHLLAELRDRPVSRIPRESVLSLADADWFGRYVERNDVDDVLDRLDALVFVTHSNYVNRVPRYVETLETLVDRLTERGYRVGLKYHPRESRKAFELDRDDVEVVSRGVSAEVLYVADPTLDFVVGGMSTALLTARWLLDDATVVSLTEVLTSRTANSPRCSSDWASTSRKIARRWARFRFAGRHLSLSLDNI
;
A
#
# COMPACT_ATOMS: atom_id res chain seq x y z
N MET A 1 -13.05 15.15 -39.60
CA MET A 1 -12.29 13.95 -39.19
C MET A 1 -11.92 14.14 -37.74
N ALA A 2 -12.37 13.28 -36.83
CA ALA A 2 -11.94 13.34 -35.44
C ALA A 2 -10.45 12.99 -35.38
N GLN A 3 -9.65 13.88 -34.77
CA GLN A 3 -8.22 13.66 -34.60
C GLN A 3 -8.01 12.55 -33.57
N GLU A 4 -7.12 11.61 -33.87
CA GLU A 4 -6.70 10.61 -32.89
C GLU A 4 -6.05 11.37 -31.70
N PRO A 5 -6.55 11.20 -30.47
CA PRO A 5 -6.10 11.98 -29.35
C PRO A 5 -4.65 11.63 -29.03
N ARG A 6 -3.80 12.64 -28.86
CA ARG A 6 -2.43 12.43 -28.35
C ARG A 6 -2.42 11.99 -26.88
N ILE A 7 -3.48 12.32 -26.13
CA ILE A 7 -3.64 12.00 -24.72
C ILE A 7 -4.99 11.30 -24.53
N LEU A 8 -4.98 10.11 -23.96
CA LEU A 8 -6.22 9.38 -23.66
C LEU A 8 -7.13 10.24 -22.78
N GLY A 9 -8.41 10.31 -23.11
CA GLY A 9 -9.38 11.14 -22.39
C GLY A 9 -9.63 12.51 -23.02
N THR A 10 -8.84 12.95 -24.01
CA THR A 10 -8.99 14.29 -24.61
C THR A 10 -9.80 14.32 -25.90
N THR A 11 -10.50 13.24 -26.27
CA THR A 11 -11.38 13.25 -27.45
C THR A 11 -12.64 14.05 -27.17
N ASP A 12 -13.24 14.66 -28.19
CA ASP A 12 -14.52 15.38 -28.03
C ASP A 12 -15.71 14.46 -27.72
N TRP A 13 -15.48 13.14 -27.62
CA TRP A 13 -16.50 12.10 -27.41
C TRP A 13 -16.67 11.75 -25.92
N ILE A 14 -15.93 12.42 -25.04
CA ILE A 14 -15.95 12.16 -23.59
C ILE A 14 -16.60 13.36 -22.91
N ASP A 15 -17.80 13.16 -22.39
CA ASP A 15 -18.60 14.24 -21.79
C ASP A 15 -18.18 14.58 -20.36
N GLU A 16 -17.70 13.60 -19.58
CA GLU A 16 -17.21 13.81 -18.22
C GLU A 16 -16.01 12.91 -17.89
N VAL A 17 -15.23 13.33 -16.88
CA VAL A 17 -14.17 12.53 -16.27
C VAL A 17 -14.55 12.21 -14.83
N ARG A 18 -14.59 10.91 -14.49
CA ARG A 18 -14.75 10.45 -13.11
C ARG A 18 -13.41 10.01 -12.55
N ALA A 19 -12.99 10.62 -11.44
CA ALA A 19 -11.68 10.35 -10.84
C ALA A 19 -11.77 10.15 -9.33
N VAL A 20 -10.88 9.31 -8.81
CA VAL A 20 -10.67 9.17 -7.35
C VAL A 20 -10.00 10.42 -6.78
N PHE A 21 -8.97 10.94 -7.48
CA PHE A 21 -8.23 12.15 -7.09
C PHE A 21 -8.34 13.23 -8.17
N PRO A 22 -9.47 13.97 -8.27
CA PRO A 22 -9.66 15.05 -9.24
C PRO A 22 -8.53 16.08 -9.27
N ASP A 23 -7.97 16.40 -8.09
CA ASP A 23 -6.92 17.41 -7.93
C ASP A 23 -5.56 17.00 -8.53
N HIS A 24 -5.43 15.73 -8.93
CA HIS A 24 -4.23 15.16 -9.54
C HIS A 24 -4.41 14.85 -11.04
N LEU A 25 -5.50 15.33 -11.65
CA LEU A 25 -5.71 15.16 -13.09
C LEU A 25 -4.69 15.96 -13.91
N LEU A 26 -4.39 15.39 -15.07
CA LEU A 26 -3.62 16.04 -16.14
C LEU A 26 -4.28 17.36 -16.52
N ALA A 27 -3.47 18.36 -16.85
CA ALA A 27 -3.94 19.71 -17.15
C ALA A 27 -4.97 19.71 -18.29
N GLU A 28 -4.76 18.86 -19.28
CA GLU A 28 -5.57 18.69 -20.49
C GLU A 28 -6.97 18.12 -20.22
N LEU A 29 -7.20 17.55 -19.03
CA LEU A 29 -8.50 17.02 -18.61
C LEU A 29 -9.23 17.97 -17.66
N ARG A 30 -8.60 19.07 -17.21
CA ARG A 30 -9.18 19.98 -16.21
C ARG A 30 -10.30 20.85 -16.75
N ASP A 31 -10.31 21.10 -18.06
CA ASP A 31 -11.36 21.89 -18.72
C ASP A 31 -12.65 21.10 -18.94
N ARG A 32 -12.68 19.82 -18.56
CA ARG A 32 -13.87 18.97 -18.66
C ARG A 32 -14.68 18.97 -17.37
N PRO A 33 -15.98 18.64 -17.44
CA PRO A 33 -16.73 18.26 -16.26
C PRO A 33 -16.02 17.10 -15.55
N VAL A 34 -15.53 17.35 -14.33
CA VAL A 34 -14.88 16.35 -13.49
C VAL A 34 -15.76 16.08 -12.27
N SER A 35 -16.05 14.81 -12.03
CA SER A 35 -16.72 14.35 -10.81
C SER A 35 -15.81 13.41 -10.00
N ARG A 36 -15.89 13.52 -8.68
CA ARG A 36 -15.19 12.61 -7.77
C ARG A 36 -16.00 11.31 -7.66
N ILE A 37 -15.33 10.17 -7.73
CA ILE A 37 -15.95 8.88 -7.39
C ILE A 37 -16.14 8.84 -5.86
N PRO A 38 -17.38 8.74 -5.34
CA PRO A 38 -17.63 8.73 -3.90
C PRO A 38 -17.03 7.47 -3.26
N ARG A 39 -16.26 7.64 -2.18
CA ARG A 39 -15.65 6.52 -1.46
C ARG A 39 -16.72 5.56 -0.92
N GLU A 40 -17.79 6.14 -0.41
CA GLU A 40 -18.92 5.46 0.23
C GLU A 40 -19.62 4.51 -0.74
N SER A 41 -19.65 4.86 -2.04
CA SER A 41 -20.23 3.99 -3.08
C SER A 41 -19.46 2.69 -3.30
N VAL A 42 -18.16 2.68 -2.97
CA VAL A 42 -17.32 1.49 -3.03
C VAL A 42 -17.37 0.73 -1.71
N LEU A 43 -17.37 1.43 -0.58
CA LEU A 43 -17.46 0.78 0.73
C LEU A 43 -18.82 0.10 0.96
N SER A 44 -19.91 0.65 0.42
CA SER A 44 -21.23 0.01 0.49
C SER A 44 -21.29 -1.33 -0.27
N LEU A 45 -20.26 -1.69 -1.04
CA LEU A 45 -20.16 -3.04 -1.61
C LEU A 45 -20.01 -4.10 -0.52
N ALA A 46 -19.50 -3.76 0.66
CA ALA A 46 -19.43 -4.66 1.81
C ALA A 46 -20.82 -5.21 2.22
N ASP A 47 -21.87 -4.42 1.99
CA ASP A 47 -23.26 -4.80 2.31
C ASP A 47 -23.91 -5.71 1.24
N ALA A 48 -23.23 -5.96 0.11
CA ALA A 48 -23.80 -6.74 -0.98
C ALA A 48 -23.61 -8.25 -0.77
N ASP A 49 -24.69 -9.03 -0.89
CA ASP A 49 -24.66 -10.51 -0.73
C ASP A 49 -23.61 -11.22 -1.59
N TRP A 50 -23.33 -10.70 -2.79
CA TRP A 50 -22.32 -11.29 -3.67
C TRP A 50 -20.90 -11.02 -3.16
N PHE A 51 -20.68 -9.88 -2.50
CA PHE A 51 -19.39 -9.49 -1.95
C PHE A 51 -19.08 -10.33 -0.72
N GLY A 52 -20.04 -10.48 0.22
CA GLY A 52 -19.89 -11.37 1.37
C GLY A 52 -19.56 -12.81 0.96
N ARG A 53 -20.27 -13.36 -0.05
CA ARG A 53 -19.94 -14.69 -0.59
C ARG A 53 -18.56 -14.77 -1.26
N TYR A 54 -18.10 -13.67 -1.88
CA TYR A 54 -16.76 -13.62 -2.47
C TYR A 54 -15.69 -13.61 -1.37
N VAL A 55 -15.88 -12.81 -0.32
CA VAL A 55 -14.99 -12.70 0.84
C VAL A 55 -14.89 -14.05 1.56
N GLU A 56 -16.03 -14.67 1.90
CA GLU A 56 -16.09 -15.99 2.55
C GLU A 56 -15.40 -17.07 1.72
N ARG A 57 -15.71 -17.16 0.41
CA ARG A 57 -15.12 -18.19 -0.48
C ARG A 57 -13.60 -18.07 -0.64
N ASN A 58 -13.04 -16.90 -0.36
CA ASN A 58 -11.60 -16.65 -0.47
C ASN A 58 -10.93 -16.53 0.92
N ASP A 59 -11.61 -16.92 1.99
CA ASP A 59 -11.13 -16.89 3.37
C ASP A 59 -10.57 -15.52 3.79
N VAL A 60 -11.20 -14.44 3.30
CA VAL A 60 -10.69 -13.06 3.50
C VAL A 60 -10.93 -12.58 4.93
N ASP A 61 -12.12 -12.81 5.49
CA ASP A 61 -12.47 -12.35 6.84
C ASP A 61 -11.56 -12.95 7.91
N ASP A 62 -11.34 -14.27 7.85
CA ASP A 62 -10.47 -15.00 8.80
C ASP A 62 -9.04 -14.47 8.81
N VAL A 63 -8.56 -14.03 7.64
CA VAL A 63 -7.23 -13.43 7.49
C VAL A 63 -7.25 -12.02 8.07
N LEU A 64 -8.21 -11.17 7.67
CA LEU A 64 -8.25 -9.75 8.04
C LEU A 64 -8.47 -9.52 9.53
N ASP A 65 -9.31 -10.32 10.20
CA ASP A 65 -9.51 -10.26 11.66
C ASP A 65 -8.20 -10.41 12.45
N ARG A 66 -7.18 -10.97 11.81
CA ARG A 66 -5.85 -11.22 12.38
C ARG A 66 -4.81 -10.20 11.95
N LEU A 67 -5.12 -9.15 11.19
CA LEU A 67 -4.12 -8.20 10.71
C LEU A 67 -4.31 -6.81 11.30
N ASP A 68 -3.19 -6.16 11.57
CA ASP A 68 -3.12 -4.72 11.81
C ASP A 68 -2.41 -4.01 10.64
N ALA A 69 -1.54 -4.74 9.91
CA ALA A 69 -0.72 -4.20 8.84
C ALA A 69 -0.71 -5.09 7.60
N LEU A 70 -0.82 -4.49 6.41
CA LEU A 70 -0.67 -5.18 5.13
C LEU A 70 0.58 -4.68 4.40
N VAL A 71 1.50 -5.60 4.08
CA VAL A 71 2.75 -5.32 3.38
C VAL A 71 2.72 -5.96 1.98
N PHE A 72 2.82 -5.12 0.96
CA PHE A 72 2.81 -5.55 -0.44
C PHE A 72 4.19 -5.95 -0.94
N VAL A 73 4.29 -7.19 -1.41
CA VAL A 73 5.47 -7.73 -2.07
C VAL A 73 5.31 -7.60 -3.58
N THR A 74 6.13 -6.75 -4.19
CA THR A 74 6.14 -6.49 -5.63
C THR A 74 6.61 -7.71 -6.44
N HIS A 75 6.35 -7.68 -7.75
CA HIS A 75 6.74 -8.74 -8.67
C HIS A 75 8.28 -8.90 -8.76
N SER A 76 8.75 -10.15 -8.86
CA SER A 76 10.16 -10.56 -8.91
C SER A 76 11.01 -9.77 -9.91
N ASN A 77 10.47 -9.44 -11.09
CA ASN A 77 11.15 -8.57 -12.07
C ASN A 77 11.62 -7.22 -11.49
N TYR A 78 10.86 -6.63 -10.58
CA TYR A 78 11.25 -5.39 -9.91
C TYR A 78 12.22 -5.69 -8.77
N VAL A 79 11.93 -6.69 -7.95
CA VAL A 79 12.77 -7.10 -6.82
C VAL A 79 14.20 -7.38 -7.24
N ASN A 80 14.40 -8.14 -8.32
CA ASN A 80 15.73 -8.50 -8.83
C ASN A 80 16.56 -7.30 -9.32
N ARG A 81 15.93 -6.13 -9.52
CA ARG A 81 16.60 -4.90 -9.95
C ARG A 81 16.88 -3.94 -8.79
N VAL A 82 16.36 -4.23 -7.61
CA VAL A 82 16.45 -3.37 -6.43
C VAL A 82 17.33 -4.05 -5.38
N PRO A 83 18.56 -3.56 -5.16
CA PRO A 83 19.42 -4.09 -4.10
C PRO A 83 18.73 -4.03 -2.74
N ARG A 84 18.91 -5.07 -1.93
CA ARG A 84 18.39 -5.15 -0.54
C ARG A 84 16.87 -5.04 -0.39
N TYR A 85 16.11 -5.26 -1.46
CA TYR A 85 14.64 -5.21 -1.40
C TYR A 85 14.07 -6.17 -0.35
N VAL A 86 14.54 -7.42 -0.37
CA VAL A 86 14.10 -8.47 0.57
C VAL A 86 14.48 -8.11 2.00
N GLU A 87 15.75 -7.76 2.23
CA GLU A 87 16.25 -7.32 3.56
C GLU A 87 15.48 -6.12 4.11
N THR A 88 15.10 -5.16 3.26
CA THR A 88 14.31 -3.99 3.65
C THR A 88 12.91 -4.39 4.10
N LEU A 89 12.28 -5.35 3.39
CA LEU A 89 10.98 -5.89 3.78
C LEU A 89 11.07 -6.72 5.06
N GLU A 90 12.08 -7.58 5.20
CA GLU A 90 12.32 -8.37 6.41
C GLU A 90 12.46 -7.44 7.62
N THR A 91 13.32 -6.43 7.51
CA THR A 91 13.50 -5.43 8.57
C THR A 91 12.19 -4.72 8.91
N LEU A 92 11.39 -4.33 7.90
CA LEU A 92 10.10 -3.70 8.15
C LEU A 92 9.16 -4.63 8.92
N VAL A 93 9.05 -5.87 8.48
CA VAL A 93 8.17 -6.88 9.09
C VAL A 93 8.62 -7.15 10.53
N ASP A 94 9.92 -7.38 10.76
CA ASP A 94 10.51 -7.55 12.10
C ASP A 94 10.10 -6.39 13.03
N ARG A 95 10.26 -5.15 12.55
CA ARG A 95 9.93 -3.97 13.35
C ARG A 95 8.44 -3.84 13.66
N LEU A 96 7.56 -4.32 12.78
CA LEU A 96 6.13 -4.34 13.02
C LEU A 96 5.75 -5.44 14.02
N THR A 97 6.25 -6.66 13.85
CA THR A 97 5.95 -7.78 14.74
C THR A 97 6.58 -7.61 16.13
N GLU A 98 7.80 -7.06 16.24
CA GLU A 98 8.44 -6.66 17.52
C GLU A 98 7.57 -5.68 18.33
N ARG A 99 6.72 -4.89 17.66
CA ARG A 99 5.80 -3.93 18.28
C ARG A 99 4.43 -4.52 18.59
N GLY A 100 4.22 -5.81 18.31
CA GLY A 100 2.98 -6.52 18.53
C GLY A 100 1.94 -6.32 17.43
N TYR A 101 2.31 -5.75 16.28
CA TYR A 101 1.40 -5.70 15.13
C TYR A 101 1.38 -7.04 14.43
N ARG A 102 0.18 -7.46 14.03
CA ARG A 102 -0.06 -8.65 13.24
C ARG A 102 0.06 -8.29 11.77
N VAL A 103 0.97 -8.94 11.05
CA VAL A 103 1.40 -8.50 9.72
C VAL A 103 0.93 -9.50 8.66
N GLY A 104 0.25 -8.98 7.63
CA GLY A 104 -0.11 -9.71 6.43
C GLY A 104 0.83 -9.41 5.28
N LEU A 105 1.27 -10.43 4.56
CA LEU A 105 2.05 -10.31 3.34
C LEU A 105 1.16 -10.53 2.12
N LYS A 106 1.10 -9.54 1.22
CA LYS A 106 0.36 -9.65 -0.04
C LYS A 106 1.27 -9.62 -1.25
N TYR A 107 1.42 -10.78 -1.89
CA TYR A 107 2.20 -10.92 -3.11
C TYR A 107 1.46 -10.41 -4.35
N HIS A 108 2.22 -9.94 -5.33
CA HIS A 108 1.69 -9.53 -6.63
C HIS A 108 0.96 -10.70 -7.35
N PRO A 109 -0.22 -10.48 -7.99
CA PRO A 109 -1.01 -11.57 -8.60
C PRO A 109 -0.31 -12.36 -9.69
N ARG A 110 0.58 -11.71 -10.46
CA ARG A 110 1.37 -12.35 -11.53
C ARG A 110 2.58 -13.14 -11.04
N GLU A 111 2.85 -13.10 -9.74
CA GLU A 111 3.97 -13.85 -9.19
C GLU A 111 3.61 -15.34 -9.15
N SER A 112 4.35 -16.17 -9.87
CA SER A 112 4.03 -17.60 -10.08
C SER A 112 4.69 -18.53 -9.07
N ARG A 113 5.71 -18.06 -8.36
CA ARG A 113 6.35 -18.76 -7.24
C ARG A 113 6.30 -17.89 -6.00
N LYS A 114 6.56 -18.40 -4.80
CA LYS A 114 6.99 -17.50 -3.73
C LYS A 114 8.44 -17.15 -4.05
N ALA A 115 8.66 -16.17 -4.94
CA ALA A 115 10.01 -15.78 -5.37
C ALA A 115 10.89 -15.38 -4.17
N PHE A 116 10.24 -14.98 -3.09
CA PHE A 116 10.81 -14.72 -1.78
C PHE A 116 9.82 -15.33 -0.79
N GLU A 117 10.15 -16.48 -0.20
CA GLU A 117 9.45 -16.93 1.00
C GLU A 117 10.06 -16.12 2.14
N LEU A 118 9.36 -15.07 2.57
CA LEU A 118 9.48 -14.61 3.94
C LEU A 118 8.86 -15.72 4.80
N ASP A 119 9.56 -16.85 4.93
CA ASP A 119 9.05 -18.07 5.57
C ASP A 119 9.07 -17.84 7.07
N ARG A 120 7.92 -17.42 7.57
CA ARG A 120 7.75 -16.85 8.91
C ARG A 120 6.43 -17.29 9.46
N ASP A 121 6.48 -17.93 10.62
CA ASP A 121 5.29 -18.40 11.33
C ASP A 121 4.49 -17.26 11.97
N ASP A 122 5.08 -16.06 12.06
CA ASP A 122 4.48 -14.88 12.69
C ASP A 122 3.90 -13.86 11.70
N VAL A 123 3.76 -14.24 10.42
CA VAL A 123 3.10 -13.44 9.39
C VAL A 123 2.07 -14.26 8.62
N GLU A 124 0.96 -13.63 8.29
CA GLU A 124 -0.11 -14.24 7.51
C GLU A 124 0.10 -13.95 6.02
N VAL A 125 0.04 -14.97 5.15
CA VAL A 125 0.16 -14.76 3.71
C VAL A 125 -1.23 -14.61 3.08
N VAL A 126 -1.54 -13.40 2.64
CA VAL A 126 -2.83 -13.11 2.01
C VAL A 126 -2.88 -13.68 0.59
N SER A 127 -4.00 -14.31 0.24
CA SER A 127 -4.23 -14.91 -1.07
C SER A 127 -3.93 -13.94 -2.22
N ARG A 128 -3.20 -14.43 -3.22
CA ARG A 128 -2.85 -13.67 -4.45
C ARG A 128 -4.05 -13.42 -5.35
N GLY A 129 -5.07 -14.28 -5.28
CA GLY A 129 -6.27 -14.22 -6.11
C GLY A 129 -7.24 -13.09 -5.72
N VAL A 130 -7.13 -12.60 -4.49
CA VAL A 130 -7.94 -11.49 -3.97
C VAL A 130 -7.29 -10.16 -4.35
N SER A 131 -8.05 -9.18 -4.83
CA SER A 131 -7.50 -7.84 -5.09
C SER A 131 -7.20 -7.10 -3.78
N ALA A 132 -6.36 -6.07 -3.82
CA ALA A 132 -6.11 -5.25 -2.63
C ALA A 132 -7.38 -4.49 -2.20
N GLU A 133 -8.15 -4.03 -3.19
CA GLU A 133 -9.41 -3.31 -3.04
C GLU A 133 -10.44 -4.11 -2.22
N VAL A 134 -10.57 -5.42 -2.48
CA VAL A 134 -11.48 -6.29 -1.71
C VAL A 134 -11.09 -6.30 -0.24
N LEU A 135 -9.79 -6.35 0.07
CA LEU A 135 -9.31 -6.33 1.46
C LEU A 135 -9.67 -5.02 2.16
N TYR A 136 -9.54 -3.89 1.47
CA TYR A 136 -9.85 -2.58 2.05
C TYR A 136 -11.35 -2.33 2.23
N VAL A 137 -12.18 -2.95 1.38
CA VAL A 137 -13.64 -2.88 1.52
C VAL A 137 -14.12 -3.83 2.62
N ALA A 138 -13.51 -5.01 2.74
CA ALA A 138 -13.85 -5.98 3.78
C ALA A 138 -13.40 -5.52 5.17
N ASP A 139 -12.19 -4.94 5.28
CA ASP A 139 -11.69 -4.34 6.51
C ASP A 139 -11.18 -2.90 6.27
N PRO A 140 -12.03 -1.89 6.53
CA PRO A 140 -11.64 -0.49 6.43
C PRO A 140 -10.82 0.00 7.65
N THR A 141 -10.47 -0.88 8.60
CA THR A 141 -9.86 -0.53 9.90
C THR A 141 -8.36 -0.85 10.01
N LEU A 142 -7.74 -1.36 8.94
CA LEU A 142 -6.29 -1.60 8.89
C LEU A 142 -5.49 -0.36 9.33
N ASP A 143 -4.55 -0.54 10.26
CA ASP A 143 -3.71 0.55 10.76
C ASP A 143 -2.60 0.94 9.75
N PHE A 144 -2.05 -0.03 9.04
CA PHE A 144 -0.90 0.19 8.15
C PHE A 144 -1.07 -0.50 6.80
N VAL A 145 -0.74 0.23 5.73
CA VAL A 145 -0.59 -0.33 4.39
C VAL A 145 0.73 0.12 3.79
N VAL A 146 1.63 -0.82 3.54
CA VAL A 146 3.01 -0.54 3.12
C VAL A 146 3.33 -1.27 1.82
N GLY A 147 4.08 -0.63 0.92
CA GLY A 147 4.52 -1.27 -0.32
C GLY A 147 5.52 -0.43 -1.10
N GLY A 148 5.97 -0.92 -2.25
CA GLY A 148 6.80 -0.15 -3.19
C GLY A 148 5.99 0.85 -4.03
N MET A 149 6.18 0.83 -5.35
CA MET A 149 5.28 1.51 -6.29
C MET A 149 4.13 0.57 -6.65
N SER A 150 3.04 0.63 -5.90
CA SER A 150 1.83 -0.16 -6.15
C SER A 150 0.61 0.75 -6.25
N THR A 151 -0.25 0.50 -7.23
CA THR A 151 -1.56 1.16 -7.33
C THR A 151 -2.42 0.85 -6.12
N ALA A 152 -2.20 -0.29 -5.45
CA ALA A 152 -2.86 -0.64 -4.19
C ALA A 152 -2.65 0.42 -3.09
N LEU A 153 -1.51 1.12 -3.06
CA LEU A 153 -1.28 2.19 -2.08
C LEU A 153 -2.14 3.43 -2.39
N LEU A 154 -2.39 3.72 -3.66
CA LEU A 154 -3.29 4.82 -4.03
C LEU A 154 -4.73 4.48 -3.65
N THR A 155 -5.15 3.24 -3.89
CA THR A 155 -6.48 2.78 -3.47
C THR A 155 -6.61 2.74 -1.96
N ALA A 156 -5.60 2.26 -1.23
CA ALA A 156 -5.58 2.28 0.23
C ALA A 156 -5.73 3.70 0.77
N ARG A 157 -5.00 4.67 0.19
CA ARG A 157 -5.10 6.09 0.58
C ARG A 157 -6.48 6.69 0.32
N TRP A 158 -7.23 6.13 -0.62
CA TRP A 158 -8.59 6.53 -0.91
C TRP A 158 -9.63 5.85 -0.01
N LEU A 159 -9.49 4.54 0.23
CA LEU A 159 -10.52 3.74 0.90
C LEU A 159 -10.31 3.66 2.42
N LEU A 160 -9.10 3.83 2.93
CA LEU A 160 -8.77 3.75 4.35
C LEU A 160 -8.42 5.13 4.90
N ASP A 161 -9.36 5.78 5.58
CA ASP A 161 -9.18 7.16 6.07
C ASP A 161 -8.14 7.24 7.19
N ASP A 162 -8.16 6.26 8.11
CA ASP A 162 -7.32 6.25 9.31
C ASP A 162 -5.99 5.51 9.13
N ALA A 163 -5.87 4.72 8.05
CA ALA A 163 -4.67 3.93 7.80
C ALA A 163 -3.45 4.80 7.48
N THR A 164 -2.31 4.39 8.03
CA THR A 164 -1.00 4.89 7.63
C THR A 164 -0.53 4.18 6.37
N VAL A 165 -0.65 4.88 5.23
CA VAL A 165 -0.21 4.36 3.93
C VAL A 165 1.22 4.83 3.60
N VAL A 166 2.15 3.89 3.41
CA VAL A 166 3.58 4.18 3.21
C VAL A 166 4.11 3.55 1.93
N SER A 167 4.75 4.37 1.10
CA SER A 167 5.57 3.89 -0.01
C SER A 167 7.03 3.77 0.41
N LEU A 168 7.64 2.63 0.13
CA LEU A 168 9.06 2.32 0.34
C LEU A 168 9.94 2.77 -0.83
N THR A 169 9.39 3.39 -1.87
CA THR A 169 10.13 3.69 -3.10
C THR A 169 11.38 4.53 -2.86
N GLU A 170 11.35 5.55 -1.99
CA GLU A 170 12.54 6.36 -1.67
C GLU A 170 13.64 5.51 -1.02
N VAL A 171 13.26 4.63 -0.08
CA VAL A 171 14.21 3.73 0.61
C VAL A 171 14.83 2.75 -0.38
N LEU A 172 13.98 2.10 -1.18
CA LEU A 172 14.37 1.10 -2.16
C LEU A 172 15.21 1.65 -3.32
N THR A 173 15.04 2.92 -3.67
CA THR A 173 15.76 3.55 -4.80
C THR A 173 16.96 4.40 -4.37
N SER A 174 17.19 4.56 -3.06
CA SER A 174 18.31 5.35 -2.54
C SER A 174 19.66 4.73 -2.95
N ARG A 175 20.41 5.48 -3.76
CA ARG A 175 21.70 5.06 -4.35
C ARG A 175 22.87 4.98 -3.35
N THR A 176 22.68 5.28 -2.07
CA THR A 176 23.76 5.28 -1.06
C THR A 176 24.09 3.91 -0.47
N ALA A 177 23.39 2.84 -0.85
CA ALA A 177 23.69 1.47 -0.39
C ALA A 177 24.97 0.83 -0.99
N ASN A 178 25.77 1.56 -1.76
CA ASN A 178 27.04 1.09 -2.35
C ASN A 178 28.30 1.40 -1.51
N SER A 179 28.16 1.71 -0.22
CA SER A 179 29.30 1.87 0.70
C SER A 179 29.24 0.80 1.80
N PRO A 180 30.35 0.06 2.08
CA PRO A 180 30.41 -0.91 3.18
C PRO A 180 30.34 -0.28 4.59
N ARG A 181 29.99 1.00 4.70
CA ARG A 181 29.75 1.72 5.96
C ARG A 181 28.31 2.21 6.00
N CYS A 182 27.35 1.29 6.15
CA CYS A 182 25.92 1.61 6.15
C CYS A 182 25.28 1.37 7.53
N SER A 183 25.79 2.05 8.57
CA SER A 183 25.10 2.19 9.87
C SER A 183 24.53 3.61 10.07
N SER A 184 25.14 4.63 9.46
CA SER A 184 24.74 6.03 9.66
C SER A 184 23.57 6.50 8.78
N ASP A 185 23.35 5.87 7.62
CA ASP A 185 22.30 6.27 6.67
C ASP A 185 20.92 5.70 7.02
N TRP A 186 20.88 4.51 7.63
CA TRP A 186 19.65 3.99 8.26
C TRP A 186 19.16 4.94 9.34
N ALA A 187 20.03 5.49 10.18
CA ALA A 187 19.61 6.48 11.18
C ALA A 187 18.98 7.73 10.54
N SER A 188 19.39 8.15 9.35
CA SER A 188 18.80 9.29 8.61
C SER A 188 17.41 8.96 8.04
N THR A 189 17.27 7.80 7.39
CA THR A 189 16.01 7.32 6.79
C THR A 189 14.99 6.91 7.85
N SER A 190 15.43 6.19 8.89
CA SER A 190 14.65 5.91 10.09
C SER A 190 14.26 7.19 10.81
N ARG A 191 15.07 8.27 10.80
CA ARG A 191 14.67 9.59 11.30
C ARG A 191 13.61 10.25 10.42
N LYS A 192 13.62 10.11 9.09
CA LYS A 192 12.55 10.65 8.22
C LYS A 192 11.24 9.89 8.40
N ILE A 193 11.30 8.56 8.44
CA ILE A 193 10.15 7.68 8.73
C ILE A 193 9.65 7.97 10.14
N ALA A 194 10.50 7.90 11.18
CA ALA A 194 10.13 8.22 12.56
C ALA A 194 9.63 9.65 12.76
N ARG A 195 10.17 10.67 12.05
CA ARG A 195 9.64 12.06 12.11
C ARG A 195 8.27 12.18 11.45
N ARG A 196 8.02 11.41 10.38
CA ARG A 196 6.68 11.32 9.77
C ARG A 196 5.73 10.62 10.73
N TRP A 197 6.15 9.53 11.36
CA TRP A 197 5.38 8.79 12.37
C TRP A 197 5.15 9.60 13.66
N ALA A 198 6.09 10.45 14.07
CA ALA A 198 5.94 11.34 15.23
C ALA A 198 4.99 12.51 14.98
N ARG A 199 4.74 12.90 13.73
CA ARG A 199 3.85 14.02 13.35
C ARG A 199 2.36 13.64 13.26
N PHE A 200 2.01 12.36 13.25
CA PHE A 200 0.62 11.89 13.14
C PHE A 200 -0.04 11.55 14.48
N ARG A 201 0.51 12.04 15.61
CA ARG A 201 -0.10 11.89 16.94
C ARG A 201 -1.36 12.75 17.09
N PHE A 202 -2.51 12.23 16.70
CA PHE A 202 -3.81 12.66 17.21
C PHE A 202 -4.75 11.45 17.36
N ALA A 203 -4.35 10.48 18.18
CA ALA A 203 -5.26 9.47 18.79
C ALA A 203 -4.56 8.78 19.98
N GLY A 204 -4.38 9.50 21.08
CA GLY A 204 -4.45 8.91 22.43
C GLY A 204 -3.35 7.95 22.94
N ARG A 205 -2.30 7.56 22.21
CA ARG A 205 -1.22 6.73 22.79
C ARG A 205 0.17 7.40 22.70
N HIS A 206 0.77 7.60 23.86
CA HIS A 206 2.08 8.23 24.04
C HIS A 206 3.18 7.25 23.61
N LEU A 207 4.00 7.61 22.61
CA LEU A 207 5.15 6.81 22.14
C LEU A 207 6.42 7.67 22.07
N SER A 208 7.24 7.70 23.13
CA SER A 208 8.59 8.27 23.03
C SER A 208 9.54 7.28 22.35
N LEU A 209 9.91 7.55 21.10
CA LEU A 209 11.06 6.91 20.46
C LEU A 209 12.32 7.66 20.92
N SER A 210 13.09 7.08 21.84
CA SER A 210 14.49 7.46 22.02
C SER A 210 15.32 6.74 20.95
N LEU A 211 16.16 7.50 20.26
CA LEU A 211 17.03 7.04 19.17
C LEU A 211 18.30 6.33 19.68
N ASP A 212 18.48 6.21 21.00
CA ASP A 212 19.75 5.80 21.60
C ASP A 212 19.86 4.29 21.89
N ASN A 213 18.81 3.49 21.60
CA ASN A 213 18.80 2.03 21.80
C ASN A 213 18.45 1.24 20.53
N ILE A 214 18.88 1.73 19.36
CA ILE A 214 18.85 1.01 18.05
C ILE A 214 20.28 0.66 17.64
#